data_AF-A0A1C5PVD9-F1
#
_entry.id   AF-A0A1C5PVD9-F1
#
_cell.length_a   1.000
_cell.length_b   1.000
_cell.length_c   1.000
_cell.angle_alpha   90.00
_cell.angle_beta   90.00
_cell.angle_gamma   90.00
#
_symmetry.space_group_name_H-M   'P 1'
#
loop_
_entity.id
_entity.type
_entity.pdbx_description
1 polymer ?
#
loop_
_entity_poly.entity_id
_entity_poly.type
_entity_poly.pdbx_seq_one_letter_code
_entity_poly.pdbx_strand_id
1 'polypeptide(L)' 'MGCALTEGVPLAECVLFTSGRVPVDMVRKAIRAGVPALVSKSMPTVQSLELAEEYGLKLLIRQKK' A
#
# COMPACT_ATOMS: atom_id res chain seq x y z
N MET A 1 0.49 -10.33 2.19
CA MET A 1 -0.22 -10.48 0.90
C MET A 1 -0.21 -11.91 0.41
N GLY A 2 0.95 -12.55 0.18
CA GLY A 2 0.99 -13.96 -0.27
C GLY A 2 0.15 -14.91 0.60
N CYS A 3 0.35 -14.91 1.93
CA CYS A 3 -0.46 -15.69 2.87
C CYS A 3 -1.97 -15.42 2.75
N ALA A 4 -2.34 -14.13 2.72
CA ALA A 4 -3.72 -13.70 2.58
C ALA A 4 -4.37 -14.17 1.25
N LEU A 5 -3.61 -14.22 0.15
CA LEU A 5 -4.09 -14.81 -1.10
C LEU A 5 -4.31 -16.32 -0.97
N THR A 6 -3.37 -17.04 -0.35
CA THR A 6 -3.50 -18.49 -0.09
C THR A 6 -4.70 -18.81 0.80
N GLU A 7 -5.00 -17.93 1.76
CA GLU A 7 -6.13 -18.05 2.68
C GLU A 7 -7.45 -17.52 2.09
N GLY A 8 -7.47 -17.04 0.84
CA GLY A 8 -8.69 -16.56 0.19
C GLY A 8 -9.23 -15.24 0.76
N VAL A 9 -8.39 -14.44 1.42
CA VAL A 9 -8.79 -13.15 1.99
C VAL A 9 -9.18 -12.16 0.88
N PRO A 10 -10.35 -11.51 0.95
CA PRO A 10 -10.76 -10.50 -0.03
C PRO A 10 -9.96 -9.21 0.17
N LEU A 11 -8.79 -9.13 -0.47
CA LEU A 11 -7.86 -7.99 -0.32
C LEU A 11 -8.48 -6.65 -0.73
N ALA A 12 -9.47 -6.65 -1.63
CA ALA A 12 -10.21 -5.44 -2.02
C ALA A 12 -11.00 -4.80 -0.87
N GLU A 13 -11.28 -5.55 0.21
CA GLU A 13 -11.97 -5.08 1.41
C GLU A 13 -10.99 -4.82 2.56
N CYS A 14 -9.68 -4.92 2.31
CA CYS A 14 -8.64 -4.85 3.33
C CYS A 14 -7.75 -3.61 3.18
N VAL A 15 -7.27 -3.07 4.29
CA VAL A 15 -6.21 -2.05 4.29
C VAL A 15 -4.87 -2.72 4.55
N LEU A 16 -3.87 -2.44 3.71
CA LEU A 16 -2.51 -2.93 3.94
C LEU A 16 -1.76 -1.99 4.89
N PHE A 17 -1.17 -2.52 5.95
CA PHE A 17 -0.32 -1.78 6.88
C PHE A 17 1.12 -2.29 6.85
N THR A 18 2.09 -1.38 6.90
CA THR A 18 3.51 -1.71 7.06
C THR A 18 4.24 -0.73 7.99
N SER A 19 5.17 -1.24 8.78
CA SER A 19 6.10 -0.40 9.56
C SER A 19 7.29 0.10 8.74
N GLY A 20 7.57 -0.52 7.59
CA GLY A 20 8.73 -0.26 6.74
C GLY A 20 8.51 0.78 5.65
N ARG A 21 9.56 1.02 4.86
CA ARG A 21 9.56 1.91 3.70
C ARG A 21 8.52 1.48 2.67
N VAL A 22 8.03 2.46 1.91
CA VAL A 22 7.12 2.25 0.77
C VAL A 22 7.84 2.66 -0.51
N PRO A 23 8.69 1.77 -1.07
CA PRO A 23 9.22 1.92 -2.42
C PRO A 23 8.14 1.65 -3.48
N VAL A 24 8.44 2.03 -4.72
CA VAL A 24 7.52 1.93 -5.87
C VAL A 24 7.06 0.50 -6.12
N ASP A 25 7.91 -0.50 -5.91
CA ASP A 25 7.55 -1.91 -6.10
C ASP A 25 6.52 -2.39 -5.05
N MET A 26 6.55 -1.85 -3.82
CA MET A 26 5.51 -2.13 -2.82
C MET A 26 4.17 -1.50 -3.20
N VAL A 27 4.18 -0.27 -3.71
CA VAL A 27 2.96 0.38 -4.24
C VAL A 27 2.39 -0.44 -5.40
N ARG A 28 3.24 -0.89 -6.32
CA ARG A 28 2.83 -1.74 -7.45
C ARG A 28 2.21 -3.08 -7.00
N LYS A 29 2.74 -3.68 -5.93
CA LYS A 29 2.16 -4.90 -5.32
C LYS A 29 0.79 -4.60 -4.70
N ALA A 30 0.65 -3.48 -4.00
CA ALA A 30 -0.62 -3.07 -3.41
C ALA A 30 -1.71 -2.81 -4.46
N ILE A 31 -1.38 -2.07 -5.53
CA ILE A 31 -2.29 -1.85 -6.67
C ILE A 31 -2.73 -3.17 -7.28
N ARG A 32 -1.78 -4.08 -7.58
CA ARG A 32 -2.10 -5.39 -8.17
C ARG A 32 -2.92 -6.29 -7.26
N ALA A 33 -2.74 -6.16 -5.94
CA ALA A 33 -3.54 -6.86 -4.96
C ALA A 33 -4.95 -6.28 -4.81
N GLY A 34 -5.25 -5.14 -5.43
CA GLY A 34 -6.56 -4.49 -5.39
C GLY A 34 -6.91 -3.86 -4.06
N VAL A 35 -5.93 -3.64 -3.16
CA VAL A 35 -6.23 -3.03 -1.86
C VAL A 35 -6.59 -1.55 -2.02
N PRO A 36 -7.62 -1.03 -1.33
CA PRO A 36 -8.03 0.37 -1.44
C PRO A 36 -7.06 1.36 -0.76
N ALA A 37 -6.25 0.90 0.20
CA ALA A 37 -5.33 1.76 0.92
C ALA A 37 -4.07 1.03 1.42
N LEU A 38 -2.95 1.76 1.48
CA LEU A 38 -1.68 1.34 2.05
C LEU A 38 -1.22 2.37 3.10
N VAL A 39 -1.05 1.91 4.33
CA VAL A 39 -0.61 2.70 5.49
C VAL A 39 0.86 2.39 5.81
N SER A 40 1.67 3.43 6.00
CA SER A 40 3.05 3.29 6.47
C SER A 40 3.42 4.25 7.59
N LYS A 41 4.32 3.79 8.48
CA LYS A 41 4.99 4.63 9.48
C LYS A 41 6.13 5.50 8.91
N SER A 42 6.59 5.20 7.70
CA SER A 42 7.75 5.85 7.09
C SER A 42 7.35 6.63 5.83
N MET A 43 8.19 7.59 5.45
CA MET A 43 7.92 8.44 4.30
C MET A 43 8.09 7.64 2.99
N PRO A 44 7.09 7.62 2.09
CA PRO A 44 7.24 7.09 0.73
C PRO A 44 8.14 8.00 -0.11
N THR A 45 8.60 7.47 -1.25
CA THR A 45 9.28 8.29 -2.26
C THR A 45 8.25 9.06 -3.10
N VAL A 46 8.67 10.15 -3.76
CA VAL A 46 7.82 10.92 -4.68
C VAL A 46 7.23 10.02 -5.77
N GLN A 47 8.05 9.18 -6.40
CA GLN A 47 7.62 8.21 -7.40
C GLN A 47 6.57 7.21 -6.87
N SER A 48 6.60 6.90 -5.57
CA SER A 48 5.61 6.03 -4.95
C SER A 48 4.27 6.74 -4.74
N LEU A 49 4.30 8.04 -4.45
CA LEU A 49 3.09 8.88 -4.36
C LEU A 49 2.45 9.05 -5.73
N GLU A 50 3.24 9.40 -6.75
CA GLU A 50 2.78 9.57 -8.13
C GLU A 50 2.11 8.29 -8.66
N LEU A 51 2.75 7.13 -8.48
CA LEU A 51 2.17 5.85 -8.91
C LEU A 51 0.89 5.50 -8.14
N ALA A 52 0.81 5.85 -6.85
CA ALA A 52 -0.39 5.58 -6.08
C ALA A 52 -1.56 6.47 -6.54
N GLU A 53 -1.29 7.74 -6.84
CA GLU A 53 -2.27 8.68 -7.37
C GLU A 53 -2.78 8.25 -8.76
N GLU A 54 -1.88 7.85 -9.67
CA GLU A 54 -2.22 7.38 -11.01
C GLU A 54 -3.24 6.21 -11.00
N TYR A 55 -3.12 5.30 -10.03
CA TYR A 55 -3.98 4.10 -9.92
C TYR A 55 -5.04 4.20 -8.82
N GLY A 56 -5.23 5.36 -8.20
CA GLY A 56 -6.23 5.57 -7.15
C GLY A 56 -5.98 4.83 -5.84
N LEU A 57 -4.74 4.40 -5.57
CA LEU A 57 -4.36 3.81 -4.28
C LEU A 57 -4.18 4.91 -3.22
N LYS A 58 -4.91 4.81 -2.11
CA LYS A 58 -4.74 5.76 -0.99
C LYS A 58 -3.48 5.41 -0.18
N LEU A 59 -2.50 6.31 -0.19
CA LEU A 59 -1.33 6.22 0.69
C LEU A 59 -1.55 7.06 1.96
N LEU A 60 -1.44 6.40 3.11
CA LEU A 60 -1.57 7.05 4.42
C LEU A 60 -0.23 6.95 5.16
N ILE A 61 0.28 8.09 5.60
CA ILE A 61 1.54 8.18 6.35
C ILE A 61 1.28 8.65 7.77
N ARG A 62 2.03 8.12 8.73
CA ARG A 62 2.00 8.64 10.09
C ARG A 62 2.63 10.04 10.12
N GLN A 63 1.82 11.04 10.48
CA GLN A 63 2.30 12.35 10.91
C GLN A 63 3.07 12.20 12.24
N LYS A 64 4.34 12.61 12.27
CA LYS A 64 5.06 12.77 13.53
C LYS A 64 4.76 14.19 14.05
N LYS A 65 4.29 14.29 15.30
CA LYS A 65 4.20 15.56 16.02
C LYS A 65 5.59 16.13 16.27
#